data_AF-F5P429-F1
#
_entry.id   AF-F5P429-F1
#
_cell.length_a   1.000
_cell.length_b   1.000
_cell.length_c   1.000
_cell.angle_alpha   90.00
_cell.angle_beta   90.00
_cell.angle_gamma   90.00
#
_symmetry.space_group_name_H-M   'P 1'
#
loop_
_entity.id
_entity.type
_entity.pdbx_description
1 polymer ?
#
loop_
_entity_poly.entity_id
_entity_poly.type
_entity_poly.pdbx_seq_one_letter_code
_entity_poly.pdbx_strand_id
1 'polypeptide(L)'
;MESNTWNTIHDNKKENAALNDVQVEVNYAIKLDDQWTVRPGMLTHFSSNGTRYGPYVKLSWDATKDLNFGIRYRYDWKAYRQQDLSGDMSRDNVHRWDGYVTYHINSDFTFAWQTTLYSKQNDYRYANHKKWATENAFVLQYHMTPDITPYIEYDYLDRQGVYNGRDNLSENSYRIGVSFKL
;
A
#
# COMPACT_ATOMS: atom_id res chain seq x y z
N MET A 1 2.83 45.16 22.07
CA MET A 1 4.04 44.96 21.27
C MET A 1 4.56 43.59 21.62
N GLU A 2 4.18 42.58 20.82
CA GLU A 2 4.66 41.21 20.98
C GLU A 2 5.59 40.86 19.82
N SER A 3 6.67 40.18 20.18
CA SER A 3 7.89 39.96 19.40
C SER A 3 7.67 38.98 18.24
N ASN A 4 7.96 39.44 17.02
CA ASN A 4 7.94 38.69 15.76
C ASN A 4 9.14 37.73 15.61
N THR A 5 9.29 36.72 16.48
CA THR A 5 10.42 35.76 16.35
C THR A 5 10.06 34.28 16.48
N TRP A 6 8.79 33.92 16.25
CA TRP A 6 8.38 32.51 16.10
C TRP A 6 7.91 32.11 14.69
N ASN A 7 7.93 33.05 13.73
CA ASN A 7 7.40 32.85 12.37
C ASN A 7 8.46 32.56 11.28
N THR A 8 9.66 32.09 11.64
CA THR A 8 10.71 31.75 10.65
C THR A 8 11.53 30.52 11.03
N ILE A 9 10.89 29.41 11.42
CA ILE A 9 11.57 28.10 11.53
C ILE A 9 10.88 26.98 10.71
N HIS A 10 9.76 27.23 10.03
CA HIS A 10 9.16 26.24 9.12
C HIS A 10 8.59 26.90 7.86
N ASP A 11 9.47 27.30 6.92
CA ASP A 11 9.05 27.55 5.54
C ASP A 11 8.82 26.19 4.84
N ASN A 12 7.69 25.54 5.18
CA ASN A 12 7.30 24.23 4.67
C ASN A 12 6.70 24.30 3.25
N LYS A 13 7.10 25.28 2.42
CA LYS A 13 6.66 25.39 1.02
C LYS A 13 7.14 24.24 0.11
N LYS A 14 7.87 23.25 0.65
CA LYS A 14 8.45 22.13 -0.11
C LYS A 14 8.26 20.75 0.55
N GLU A 15 7.49 20.63 1.63
CA GLU A 15 7.06 19.32 2.09
C GLU A 15 5.83 18.91 1.29
N ASN A 16 5.95 17.87 0.47
CA ASN A 16 4.81 17.18 -0.11
C ASN A 16 4.01 16.54 1.02
N ALA A 17 3.14 17.35 1.63
CA ALA A 17 1.94 17.05 2.39
C ALA A 17 1.98 15.89 3.39
N ALA A 18 1.52 16.18 4.61
CA ALA A 18 0.68 15.25 5.35
C ALA A 18 -0.57 14.96 4.48
N LEU A 19 -0.44 14.01 3.54
CA LEU A 19 -1.51 13.58 2.68
C LEU A 19 -2.41 12.66 3.50
N ASN A 20 -3.46 13.22 4.09
CA ASN A 20 -4.56 12.42 4.58
C ASN A 20 -5.23 11.77 3.36
N ASP A 21 -5.42 10.46 3.40
CA ASP A 21 -6.20 9.72 2.43
C ASP A 21 -7.34 8.95 3.10
N VAL A 22 -8.38 8.67 2.31
CA VAL A 22 -9.49 7.78 2.68
C VAL A 22 -9.59 6.71 1.61
N GLN A 23 -9.68 5.46 2.02
CA GLN A 23 -9.80 4.33 1.10
C GLN A 23 -11.07 3.53 1.41
N VAL A 24 -11.79 3.18 0.34
CA VAL A 24 -12.96 2.29 0.39
C VAL A 24 -12.68 1.11 -0.53
N GLU A 25 -12.73 -0.10 0.00
CA GLU A 25 -12.51 -1.33 -0.76
C GLU A 25 -13.74 -2.22 -0.69
N VAL A 26 -14.18 -2.69 -1.86
CA VAL A 26 -15.27 -3.66 -2.01
C VAL A 26 -14.85 -4.78 -2.94
N ASN A 27 -15.19 -6.01 -2.58
CA ASN A 27 -15.01 -7.20 -3.43
C ASN A 27 -16.12 -8.22 -3.18
N TYR A 28 -16.23 -9.18 -4.10
CA TYR A 28 -17.14 -10.31 -3.98
C TYR A 28 -16.37 -11.61 -4.09
N ALA A 29 -16.56 -12.55 -3.16
CA ALA A 29 -15.88 -13.84 -3.16
C ALA A 29 -16.64 -14.87 -4.00
N ILE A 30 -16.09 -15.24 -5.15
CA ILE A 30 -16.57 -16.32 -6.00
C ILE A 30 -15.77 -17.57 -5.61
N LYS A 31 -16.41 -18.51 -4.91
CA LYS A 31 -15.83 -19.82 -4.64
C LYS A 31 -15.77 -20.62 -5.93
N LEU A 32 -14.58 -21.07 -6.32
CA LEU A 32 -14.41 -22.01 -7.42
C LEU A 32 -14.56 -23.45 -6.91
N ASP A 33 -13.99 -23.72 -5.74
CA ASP A 33 -14.16 -24.94 -4.96
C ASP A 33 -13.91 -24.64 -3.46
N ASP A 34 -13.57 -25.65 -2.66
CA ASP A 34 -13.29 -25.53 -1.22
C ASP A 34 -11.97 -24.82 -0.89
N GLN A 35 -11.03 -24.73 -1.83
CA GLN A 35 -9.69 -24.16 -1.65
C GLN A 35 -9.45 -22.89 -2.47
N TRP A 36 -10.12 -22.73 -3.61
CA TRP A 36 -9.88 -21.66 -4.56
C TRP A 36 -10.99 -20.63 -4.55
N THR A 37 -10.61 -19.36 -4.42
CA THR A 37 -11.54 -18.23 -4.45
C THR A 37 -11.02 -17.14 -5.38
N VAL A 38 -11.91 -16.62 -6.24
CA VAL A 38 -11.66 -15.43 -7.05
C VAL A 38 -12.45 -14.25 -6.49
N ARG A 39 -11.78 -13.11 -6.33
CA ARG A 39 -12.35 -11.85 -5.81
C ARG A 39 -12.17 -10.73 -6.83
N PRO A 40 -13.12 -10.51 -7.75
CA PRO A 40 -13.23 -9.23 -8.42
C PRO A 40 -13.58 -8.16 -7.38
N GLY A 41 -12.93 -7.00 -7.48
CA GLY A 41 -13.14 -5.91 -6.54
C GLY A 41 -12.61 -4.59 -7.04
N MET A 42 -12.77 -3.56 -6.22
CA MET A 42 -12.25 -2.23 -6.50
C MET A 42 -11.85 -1.55 -5.19
N LEU A 43 -10.67 -0.94 -5.21
CA LEU A 43 -10.24 0.01 -4.19
C LEU A 43 -10.41 1.43 -4.73
N THR A 44 -11.20 2.26 -4.04
CA THR A 44 -11.35 3.68 -4.33
C THR A 44 -10.58 4.47 -3.30
N HIS A 45 -9.65 5.31 -3.74
CA HIS A 45 -8.77 6.11 -2.89
C HIS A 45 -9.03 7.59 -3.12
N PHE A 46 -9.30 8.33 -2.05
CA PHE A 46 -9.51 9.78 -2.04
C PHE A 46 -8.34 10.45 -1.33
N SER A 47 -7.70 11.43 -1.97
CA SER A 47 -6.72 12.30 -1.31
C SER A 47 -6.90 13.75 -1.76
N SER A 48 -6.08 14.66 -1.24
CA SER A 48 -6.10 16.07 -1.64
C SER A 48 -5.91 16.30 -3.15
N ASN A 49 -5.25 15.38 -3.86
CA ASN A 49 -5.04 15.46 -5.31
C ASN A 49 -6.29 15.01 -6.11
N GLY A 50 -7.23 14.32 -5.49
CA GLY A 50 -8.44 13.79 -6.12
C GLY A 50 -8.63 12.28 -5.91
N THR A 51 -9.47 11.67 -6.75
CA THR A 51 -9.85 10.25 -6.65
C THR A 51 -8.99 9.35 -7.56
N ARG A 52 -8.64 8.16 -7.06
CA ARG A 52 -8.05 7.05 -7.81
C ARG A 52 -8.95 5.81 -7.71
N TYR A 53 -9.26 5.19 -8.84
CA TYR A 53 -10.02 3.95 -8.92
C TYR A 53 -9.08 2.78 -9.24
N GLY A 54 -9.13 1.74 -8.41
CA GLY A 54 -8.28 0.57 -8.52
C GLY A 54 -9.10 -0.71 -8.67
N PRO A 55 -9.78 -0.95 -9.82
CA PRO A 55 -10.38 -2.26 -10.11
C PRO A 55 -9.31 -3.34 -10.12
N TYR A 56 -9.66 -4.52 -9.58
CA TYR A 56 -8.74 -5.64 -9.44
C TYR A 56 -9.44 -6.99 -9.56
N VAL A 57 -8.61 -8.01 -9.74
CA VAL A 57 -8.97 -9.42 -9.49
C VAL A 57 -7.91 -10.02 -8.57
N LYS A 58 -8.36 -10.63 -7.47
CA LYS A 58 -7.50 -11.42 -6.57
C LYS A 58 -7.87 -12.90 -6.69
N LEU A 59 -6.89 -13.75 -6.91
CA LEU A 59 -7.00 -15.20 -6.79
C LEU A 59 -6.41 -15.61 -5.45
N SER A 60 -7.09 -16.48 -4.72
CA SER A 60 -6.65 -17.03 -3.44
C SER A 60 -6.73 -18.55 -3.46
N TRP A 61 -5.75 -19.19 -2.82
CA TRP A 61 -5.64 -20.64 -2.68
C TRP A 61 -5.31 -21.01 -1.22
N ASP A 62 -6.26 -21.64 -0.55
CA ASP A 62 -6.07 -22.27 0.76
C ASP A 62 -5.40 -23.65 0.56
N ALA A 63 -4.08 -23.63 0.38
CA ALA A 63 -3.29 -24.83 0.11
C ALA A 63 -3.39 -25.87 1.22
N THR A 64 -3.43 -25.42 2.47
CA THR A 64 -3.77 -26.21 3.65
C THR A 64 -4.61 -25.37 4.60
N LYS A 65 -5.08 -25.96 5.71
CA LYS A 65 -5.73 -25.22 6.80
C LYS A 65 -4.85 -24.13 7.44
N ASP A 66 -3.53 -24.26 7.29
CA ASP A 66 -2.55 -23.40 7.95
C ASP A 66 -1.81 -22.49 6.94
N LEU A 67 -1.99 -22.69 5.63
CA LEU A 67 -1.23 -21.99 4.59
C LEU A 67 -2.13 -21.49 3.45
N ASN A 68 -2.18 -20.17 3.29
CA ASN A 68 -2.88 -19.48 2.22
C ASN A 68 -1.89 -18.76 1.28
N PHE A 69 -2.19 -18.84 -0.02
CA PHE A 69 -1.55 -18.04 -1.06
C PHE A 69 -2.55 -17.09 -1.72
N GLY A 70 -2.06 -15.94 -2.17
CA GLY A 70 -2.85 -15.03 -2.99
C GLY A 70 -2.04 -14.29 -4.03
N ILE A 71 -2.67 -13.95 -5.14
CA ILE A 71 -2.13 -13.06 -6.17
C ILE A 71 -3.22 -12.10 -6.61
N ARG A 72 -2.90 -10.81 -6.69
CA ARG A 72 -3.81 -9.76 -7.14
C ARG A 72 -3.17 -8.92 -8.22
N TYR A 73 -3.92 -8.69 -9.29
CA TYR A 73 -3.63 -7.60 -10.23
C TYR A 73 -4.63 -6.47 -10.01
N ARG A 74 -4.13 -5.24 -9.87
CA ARG A 74 -4.94 -4.03 -9.76
C ARG A 74 -4.46 -2.98 -10.75
N TYR A 75 -5.40 -2.35 -11.44
CA TYR A 75 -5.12 -1.21 -12.31
C TYR A 75 -5.53 0.09 -11.61
N ASP A 76 -4.54 0.84 -11.15
CA ASP A 76 -4.73 2.08 -10.42
C ASP A 76 -4.85 3.27 -11.39
N TRP A 77 -6.08 3.66 -11.70
CA TRP A 77 -6.41 4.77 -12.61
C TRP A 77 -6.75 6.05 -11.84
N LYS A 78 -6.04 7.15 -12.13
CA LYS A 78 -6.30 8.44 -11.50
C LYS A 78 -7.36 9.23 -12.27
N ALA A 79 -8.39 9.70 -11.57
CA ALA A 79 -9.47 10.49 -12.15
C ALA A 79 -9.07 11.93 -12.48
N TYR A 80 -7.90 12.36 -12.02
CA TYR A 80 -7.29 13.66 -12.28
C TYR A 80 -6.02 13.53 -13.14
N ARG A 81 -5.60 14.64 -13.79
CA ARG A 81 -4.36 14.72 -14.57
C ARG A 81 -3.25 15.37 -13.75
N GLN A 82 -2.00 15.06 -14.08
CA GLN A 82 -0.79 15.61 -13.45
C GLN A 82 0.26 15.90 -14.52
N GLN A 83 1.18 16.82 -14.25
CA GLN A 83 2.32 17.06 -15.12
C GLN A 83 3.25 15.84 -15.12
N ASP A 84 3.59 15.33 -16.29
CA ASP A 84 4.50 14.20 -16.50
C ASP A 84 5.96 14.64 -16.67
N LEU A 85 6.87 13.70 -16.93
CA LEU A 85 8.31 13.98 -17.08
C LEU A 85 8.66 14.79 -18.33
N SER A 86 7.79 14.75 -19.34
CA SER A 86 7.92 15.54 -20.57
C SER A 86 7.34 16.95 -20.42
N GLY A 87 6.66 17.22 -19.30
CA GLY A 87 6.02 18.50 -18.99
C GLY A 87 4.56 18.59 -19.44
N ASP A 88 4.01 17.52 -20.03
CA ASP A 88 2.63 17.45 -20.51
C ASP A 88 1.69 17.04 -19.37
N MET A 89 0.41 17.43 -19.47
CA MET A 89 -0.60 16.96 -18.54
C MET A 89 -1.07 15.56 -18.95
N SER A 90 -0.69 14.53 -18.19
CA SER A 90 -1.11 13.14 -18.44
C SER A 90 -1.81 12.54 -17.21
N ARG A 91 -2.08 11.24 -17.21
CA ARG A 91 -2.60 10.51 -16.03
C ARG A 91 -1.51 9.59 -15.51
N ASP A 92 -1.17 9.72 -14.23
CA ASP A 92 -0.19 8.85 -13.58
C ASP A 92 -0.82 7.51 -13.15
N ASN A 93 -1.23 6.72 -14.16
CA ASN A 93 -1.85 5.41 -14.00
C ASN A 93 -0.79 4.33 -13.74
N VAL A 94 -1.19 3.29 -13.01
CA VAL A 94 -0.27 2.27 -12.48
C VAL A 94 -0.83 0.86 -12.69
N HIS A 95 0.04 -0.05 -13.12
CA HIS A 95 -0.19 -1.50 -13.03
C HIS A 95 0.40 -1.99 -11.71
N ARG A 96 -0.39 -2.65 -10.86
CA ARG A 96 0.06 -3.16 -9.55
C ARG A 96 -0.21 -4.66 -9.45
N TRP A 97 0.80 -5.39 -8.99
CA TRP A 97 0.75 -6.81 -8.66
C TRP A 97 1.09 -6.98 -7.18
N ASP A 98 0.25 -7.70 -6.45
CA ASP A 98 0.47 -8.05 -5.05
C ASP A 98 0.44 -9.58 -4.89
N GLY A 99 1.51 -10.17 -4.36
CA GLY A 99 1.58 -11.56 -3.91
C GLY A 99 1.42 -11.65 -2.39
N TYR A 100 0.72 -12.68 -1.92
CA TYR A 100 0.40 -12.90 -0.51
C TYR A 100 0.76 -14.32 -0.10
N VAL A 101 1.41 -14.46 1.05
CA VAL A 101 1.58 -15.73 1.77
C VAL A 101 1.14 -15.51 3.21
N THR A 102 0.24 -16.33 3.72
CA THR A 102 -0.15 -16.32 5.14
C THR A 102 -0.01 -17.72 5.70
N TYR A 103 0.75 -17.83 6.79
CA TYR A 103 1.08 -19.09 7.43
C TYR A 103 0.76 -19.03 8.93
N HIS A 104 -0.20 -19.84 9.35
CA HIS A 104 -0.53 -20.09 10.75
C HIS A 104 0.51 -21.04 11.34
N ILE A 105 1.48 -20.48 12.07
CA ILE A 105 2.63 -21.24 12.60
C ILE A 105 2.15 -22.21 13.69
N ASN A 106 1.29 -21.73 14.59
CA ASN A 106 0.67 -22.45 15.69
C ASN A 106 -0.56 -21.67 16.19
N SER A 107 -1.10 -22.03 17.36
CA SER A 107 -2.24 -21.35 17.98
C SER A 107 -1.99 -19.87 18.27
N ASP A 108 -0.73 -19.49 18.50
CA ASP A 108 -0.38 -18.20 19.06
C ASP A 108 0.12 -17.25 17.97
N PHE A 109 0.68 -17.77 16.87
CA PHE A 109 1.37 -16.96 15.88
C PHE A 109 0.91 -17.21 14.45
N THR A 110 0.78 -16.11 13.70
CA THR A 110 0.61 -16.13 12.26
C THR A 110 1.60 -15.19 11.62
N PHE A 111 2.29 -15.69 10.60
CA PHE A 111 3.19 -14.90 9.78
C PHE A 111 2.51 -14.60 8.45
N ALA A 112 2.58 -13.34 8.01
CA ALA A 112 2.13 -12.95 6.69
C ALA A 112 3.24 -12.18 5.96
N TRP A 113 3.41 -12.50 4.68
CA TRP A 113 4.25 -11.75 3.77
C TRP A 113 3.41 -11.28 2.59
N GLN A 114 3.46 -9.97 2.33
CA GLN A 114 2.96 -9.39 1.09
C GLN A 114 4.13 -8.81 0.30
N THR A 115 4.25 -9.23 -0.95
CA THR A 115 5.19 -8.63 -1.90
C THR A 115 4.43 -7.88 -2.97
N THR A 116 4.93 -6.72 -3.36
CA THR A 116 4.26 -5.84 -4.31
C THR A 116 5.26 -5.40 -5.38
N LEU A 117 4.82 -5.42 -6.63
CA LEU A 117 5.46 -4.73 -7.74
C LEU A 117 4.43 -3.79 -8.37
N TYR A 118 4.83 -2.56 -8.63
CA TYR A 118 4.01 -1.67 -9.43
C TYR A 118 4.83 -0.88 -10.44
N SER A 119 4.21 -0.58 -11.58
CA SER A 119 4.85 0.12 -12.69
C SER A 119 3.96 1.21 -13.27
N LYS A 120 4.61 2.29 -13.71
CA LYS A 120 3.99 3.42 -14.39
C LYS A 120 3.55 3.00 -15.79
N GLN A 121 2.28 3.24 -16.11
CA GLN A 121 1.78 3.09 -17.48
C GLN A 121 2.31 4.21 -18.39
N ASN A 122 2.33 5.44 -17.87
CA ASN A 122 2.64 6.65 -18.63
C ASN A 122 4.01 7.24 -18.22
N ASP A 123 4.33 8.44 -18.70
CA ASP A 123 5.66 9.04 -18.55
C ASP A 123 5.94 9.68 -17.19
N TYR A 124 5.85 8.86 -16.15
CA TYR A 124 6.14 9.21 -14.76
C TYR A 124 7.25 8.31 -14.21
N ARG A 125 7.79 8.67 -13.05
CA ARG A 125 8.71 7.83 -12.28
C ARG A 125 8.35 7.84 -10.80
N TYR A 126 8.77 6.82 -10.07
CA TYR A 126 8.75 6.82 -8.61
C TYR A 126 9.97 7.59 -8.06
N ALA A 127 9.95 7.84 -6.74
CA ALA A 127 11.04 8.51 -6.03
C ALA A 127 12.37 7.74 -6.08
N ASN A 128 12.36 6.45 -6.43
CA ASN A 128 13.55 5.64 -6.69
C ASN A 128 14.17 5.84 -8.10
N HIS A 129 13.66 6.83 -8.86
CA HIS A 129 14.10 7.20 -10.21
C HIS A 129 13.78 6.17 -11.31
N LYS A 130 12.93 5.19 -11.03
CA LYS A 130 12.53 4.16 -12.00
C LYS A 130 11.04 4.28 -12.35
N LYS A 131 10.64 3.63 -13.45
CA LYS A 131 9.22 3.43 -13.81
C LYS A 131 8.55 2.31 -13.00
N TRP A 132 9.26 1.68 -12.08
CA TRP A 132 8.75 0.62 -11.21
C TRP A 132 9.36 0.73 -9.81
N ALA A 133 8.64 0.24 -8.81
CA ALA A 133 9.17 0.05 -7.46
C ALA A 133 8.50 -1.14 -6.80
N THR A 134 9.05 -1.57 -5.67
CA THR A 134 8.56 -2.72 -4.91
C THR A 134 8.22 -2.37 -3.46
N GLU A 135 7.32 -3.14 -2.86
CA GLU A 135 7.08 -3.13 -1.41
C GLU A 135 7.13 -4.57 -0.90
N ASN A 136 7.77 -4.81 0.24
CA ASN A 136 7.72 -6.10 0.93
C ASN A 136 7.35 -5.88 2.39
N ALA A 137 6.16 -6.34 2.77
CA ALA A 137 5.59 -6.23 4.10
C ALA A 137 5.65 -7.57 4.81
N PHE A 138 6.21 -7.60 6.01
CA PHE A 138 6.35 -8.79 6.84
C PHE A 138 5.64 -8.55 8.16
N VAL A 139 4.55 -9.28 8.41
CA VAL A 139 3.72 -9.13 9.59
C VAL A 139 3.82 -10.37 10.45
N LEU A 140 4.07 -10.18 11.75
CA LEU A 140 3.92 -11.22 12.77
C LEU A 140 2.75 -10.85 13.68
N GLN A 141 1.71 -11.67 13.63
CA GLN A 141 0.51 -11.55 14.45
C GLN A 141 0.61 -12.47 15.66
N TYR A 142 0.22 -11.95 16.83
CA TYR A 142 0.07 -12.70 18.07
C TYR A 142 -1.41 -12.82 18.42
N HIS A 143 -1.93 -14.05 18.50
CA HIS A 143 -3.31 -14.35 18.85
C HIS A 143 -3.51 -14.33 20.36
N MET A 144 -3.43 -13.13 20.95
CA MET A 144 -3.50 -12.92 22.39
C MET A 144 -4.84 -13.40 22.99
N THR A 145 -5.94 -13.15 22.29
CA THR A 145 -7.26 -13.73 22.57
C THR A 145 -7.96 -14.04 21.24
N PRO A 146 -9.11 -14.75 21.24
CA PRO A 146 -9.88 -14.98 20.02
C PRO A 146 -10.33 -13.71 19.29
N ASP A 147 -10.36 -12.56 19.98
CA ASP A 147 -10.89 -11.29 19.48
C ASP A 147 -9.86 -10.15 19.49
N ILE A 148 -8.63 -10.37 20.00
CA ILE A 148 -7.57 -9.36 20.08
C ILE A 148 -6.27 -9.94 19.51
N THR A 149 -5.80 -9.35 18.42
CA THR A 149 -4.59 -9.77 17.72
C THR A 149 -3.60 -8.61 17.58
N PRO A 150 -2.68 -8.41 18.54
CA PRO A 150 -1.54 -7.50 18.36
C PRO A 150 -0.62 -7.98 17.23
N TYR A 151 0.06 -7.05 16.56
CA TYR A 151 1.03 -7.38 15.53
C TYR A 151 2.18 -6.39 15.44
N ILE A 152 3.31 -6.89 14.95
CA ILE A 152 4.45 -6.08 14.50
C ILE A 152 4.64 -6.28 13.01
N GLU A 153 5.08 -5.23 12.33
CA GLU A 153 5.26 -5.24 10.89
C GLU A 153 6.54 -4.47 10.51
N TYR A 154 7.32 -5.08 9.61
CA TYR A 154 8.44 -4.45 8.94
C TYR A 154 8.15 -4.38 7.45
N ASP A 155 8.33 -3.20 6.87
CA ASP A 155 8.25 -3.01 5.43
C ASP A 155 9.57 -2.49 4.86
N TYR A 156 9.97 -3.06 3.72
CA TYR A 156 10.89 -2.39 2.82
C TYR A 156 10.13 -1.83 1.62
N LEU A 157 10.07 -0.50 1.52
CA LEU A 157 9.28 0.22 0.51
C LEU A 157 10.18 0.76 -0.62
N ASP A 158 11.23 0.03 -0.98
CA ASP A 158 12.24 0.44 -1.98
C ASP A 158 12.93 1.76 -1.58
N ARG A 159 13.64 2.39 -2.51
CA ARG A 159 14.25 3.70 -2.33
C ARG A 159 13.26 4.82 -2.62
N GLN A 160 12.07 4.76 -2.02
CA GLN A 160 11.00 5.72 -2.27
C GLN A 160 10.92 6.85 -1.24
N GLY A 161 11.81 6.86 -0.24
CA GLY A 161 11.87 7.90 0.76
C GLY A 161 12.19 9.25 0.16
N VAL A 162 11.49 10.27 0.63
CA VAL A 162 11.69 11.67 0.26
C VAL A 162 11.81 12.50 1.53
N TYR A 163 12.94 13.20 1.71
CA TYR A 163 13.18 14.04 2.87
C TYR A 163 13.90 15.32 2.46
N ASN A 164 13.37 16.49 2.88
CA ASN A 164 13.92 17.80 2.54
C ASN A 164 14.20 17.99 1.03
N GLY A 165 13.27 17.53 0.18
CA GLY A 165 13.37 17.62 -1.28
C GLY A 165 14.35 16.63 -1.93
N ARG A 166 15.01 15.77 -1.15
CA ARG A 166 15.87 14.69 -1.66
C ARG A 166 15.07 13.39 -1.73
N ASP A 167 14.96 12.81 -2.92
CA ASP A 167 14.36 11.50 -3.18
C ASP A 167 15.43 10.38 -3.24
N ASN A 168 15.02 9.16 -3.61
CA ASN A 168 15.89 7.98 -3.74
C ASN A 168 16.57 7.56 -2.42
N LEU A 169 15.89 7.81 -1.29
CA LEU A 169 16.30 7.36 0.04
C LEU A 169 15.69 5.99 0.33
N SER A 170 16.44 5.13 1.01
CA SER A 170 15.96 3.83 1.47
C SER A 170 14.79 4.02 2.43
N GLU A 171 13.62 3.44 2.10
CA GLU A 171 12.41 3.59 2.90
C GLU A 171 12.16 2.31 3.70
N ASN A 172 12.56 2.35 4.97
CA ASN A 172 12.25 1.30 5.95
C ASN A 172 11.03 1.76 6.75
N SER A 173 10.01 0.91 6.86
CA SER A 173 8.84 1.17 7.70
C SER A 173 8.81 0.18 8.86
N TYR A 174 8.49 0.68 10.05
CA TYR A 174 8.33 -0.11 11.25
C TYR A 174 6.97 0.23 11.84
N ARG A 175 6.10 -0.77 11.94
CA ARG A 175 4.70 -0.61 12.36
C ARG A 175 4.40 -1.54 13.53
N ILE A 176 3.55 -1.04 14.42
CA ILE A 176 2.93 -1.81 15.50
C ILE A 176 1.44 -1.51 15.45
N GLY A 177 0.62 -2.54 15.63
CA GLY A 177 -0.82 -2.38 15.63
C GLY A 177 -1.53 -3.47 16.40
N VAL A 178 -2.85 -3.35 16.46
CA VAL A 178 -3.74 -4.32 17.09
C VAL A 178 -5.03 -4.41 16.28
N SER A 179 -5.46 -5.63 15.99
CA SER A 179 -6.76 -5.91 15.38
C SER A 179 -7.74 -6.36 16.46
N PHE A 180 -8.96 -5.83 16.39
CA PHE A 180 -10.08 -6.21 17.25
C PHE A 180 -11.21 -6.77 16.41
N LYS A 181 -11.73 -7.92 16.83
CA LYS A 181 -12.99 -8.45 16.27
C LYS A 181 -14.17 -7.77 16.98
N LEU A 182 -15.08 -7.21 16.19
CA LEU A 182 -16.31 -6.56 16.66
C LEU A 182 -17.45 -7.56 16.84
#